data_AF-A0A0F8YV12-F1
#
_entry.id   AF-A0A0F8YV12-F1
#
_cell.length_a   1.000
_cell.length_b   1.000
_cell.length_c   1.000
_cell.angle_alpha   90.00
_cell.angle_beta   90.00
_cell.angle_gamma   90.00
#
_symmetry.space_group_name_H-M   'P 1'
#
loop_
_entity.id
_entity.type
_entity.pdbx_description
1 polymer ?
#
loop_
_entity_poly.entity_id
_entity_poly.type
_entity_poly.pdbx_seq_one_letter_code
_entity_poly.pdbx_strand_id
1 'polypeptide(L)'
;MESPYTTSNPKLQYAWDSVSMTTFMECPRKYQLQIIEGWVGKRKRIELEFGILFHAVLEKFHKLQAEGTEENAAILQSVRWLLQHGRSMPEDDTGYRTLFTLLRAFVWYTDRFRNDHNATIILPDGKPAAELSFRIALPLVSPDGEPYLYCGHIDRATTFAGETFIDDYKTTKSSLSSYYFKQFDTSWQITGYIFAGQTLLPDAPFKAIIDGVQLAIGFS
;
A
#
# COMPACT_ATOMS: atom_id res chain seq x y z
N MET A 1 -9.27 15.50 4.90
CA MET A 1 -9.71 14.39 4.02
C MET A 1 -11.20 14.59 3.80
N GLU A 2 -11.63 14.73 2.55
CA GLU A 2 -13.05 14.92 2.25
C GLU A 2 -13.82 13.62 2.50
N SER A 3 -15.11 13.74 2.83
CA SER A 3 -16.00 12.58 2.96
C SER A 3 -16.09 11.83 1.62
N PRO A 4 -16.00 10.48 1.62
CA PRO A 4 -16.23 9.69 0.40
C PRO A 4 -17.73 9.56 0.04
N TYR A 5 -18.61 10.15 0.85
CA TYR A 5 -20.06 10.15 0.69
C TYR A 5 -20.58 11.48 0.16
N THR A 6 -21.64 11.41 -0.64
CA THR A 6 -22.33 12.61 -1.13
C THR A 6 -22.94 13.40 0.04
N THR A 7 -23.03 14.72 -0.11
CA THR A 7 -23.60 15.59 0.93
C THR A 7 -25.13 15.44 1.03
N SER A 8 -25.81 15.22 -0.10
CA SER A 8 -27.26 15.01 -0.18
C SER A 8 -27.69 13.65 0.36
N ASN A 9 -26.89 12.60 0.15
CA ASN A 9 -27.12 11.26 0.67
C ASN A 9 -25.85 10.68 1.32
N PRO A 10 -25.72 10.78 2.65
CA PRO A 10 -24.57 10.21 3.38
C PRO A 10 -24.42 8.69 3.28
N LYS A 11 -25.41 7.97 2.71
CA LYS A 11 -25.33 6.53 2.45
C LYS A 11 -24.90 6.19 1.03
N LEU A 12 -24.70 7.20 0.18
CA LEU A 12 -24.22 7.05 -1.18
C LEU A 12 -22.72 7.37 -1.22
N GLN A 13 -21.92 6.33 -1.35
CA GLN A 13 -20.48 6.46 -1.61
C GLN A 13 -20.28 6.88 -3.07
N TYR A 14 -19.68 8.04 -3.30
CA TYR A 14 -19.30 8.48 -4.65
C TYR A 14 -17.81 8.27 -4.92
N ALA A 15 -16.97 8.28 -3.89
CA ALA A 15 -15.54 7.99 -4.00
C ALA A 15 -15.24 6.56 -3.56
N TRP A 16 -14.92 5.70 -4.52
CA TRP A 16 -14.69 4.27 -4.35
C TRP A 16 -13.20 3.95 -4.34
N ASP A 17 -12.82 2.96 -3.54
CA ASP A 17 -11.47 2.40 -3.49
C ASP A 17 -11.49 0.87 -3.67
N SER A 18 -10.31 0.25 -3.74
CA SER A 18 -10.18 -1.20 -3.89
C SER A 18 -10.80 -1.98 -2.74
N VAL A 19 -10.80 -1.43 -1.52
CA VAL A 19 -11.40 -2.05 -0.33
C VAL A 19 -12.93 -2.07 -0.45
N SER A 20 -13.53 -0.95 -0.83
CA SER A 20 -14.98 -0.79 -1.02
C SER A 20 -15.48 -1.73 -2.13
N MET A 21 -14.77 -1.75 -3.26
CA MET A 21 -15.11 -2.59 -4.40
C MET A 21 -14.98 -4.08 -4.05
N THR A 22 -13.88 -4.50 -3.42
CA THR A 22 -13.68 -5.88 -2.98
C THR A 22 -14.77 -6.31 -1.99
N THR A 23 -15.07 -5.46 -1.01
CA THR A 23 -16.08 -5.77 0.03
C THR A 23 -17.48 -5.90 -0.57
N PHE A 24 -17.84 -5.02 -1.53
CA PHE A 24 -19.13 -5.09 -2.21
C PHE A 24 -19.28 -6.35 -3.07
N MET A 25 -18.25 -6.66 -3.86
CA MET A 25 -18.22 -7.84 -4.73
C MET A 25 -18.22 -9.14 -3.94
N GLU A 26 -17.61 -9.16 -2.75
CA GLU A 26 -17.66 -10.30 -1.84
C GLU A 26 -19.06 -10.47 -1.22
N CYS A 27 -19.64 -9.40 -0.68
CA CYS A 27 -20.98 -9.43 -0.08
C CYS A 27 -21.56 -8.01 0.09
N PRO A 28 -22.67 -7.67 -0.59
CA PRO A 28 -23.31 -6.35 -0.46
C PRO A 28 -23.72 -6.00 0.98
N ARG A 29 -24.13 -7.00 1.78
CA ARG A 29 -24.47 -6.78 3.19
C ARG A 29 -23.24 -6.45 4.03
N LYS A 30 -22.10 -7.09 3.75
CA LYS A 30 -20.82 -6.78 4.40
C LYS A 30 -20.39 -5.36 4.07
N TYR A 31 -20.49 -4.96 2.80
CA TYR A 31 -20.22 -3.60 2.36
C TYR A 31 -21.11 -2.56 3.06
N GLN A 32 -22.42 -2.80 3.12
CA GLN A 32 -23.33 -1.90 3.83
C GLN A 32 -22.91 -1.72 5.29
N LEU A 33 -22.70 -2.82 6.01
CA LEU A 33 -22.36 -2.76 7.44
C LEU A 33 -20.98 -2.11 7.65
N GLN A 34 -19.97 -2.53 6.90
CA GLN A 34 -18.59 -2.13 7.15
C GLN A 34 -18.27 -0.73 6.59
N ILE A 35 -18.66 -0.45 5.33
CA ILE A 35 -18.31 0.79 4.64
C ILE A 35 -19.36 1.86 4.97
N ILE A 36 -20.63 1.64 4.62
CA ILE A 36 -21.68 2.66 4.76
C ILE A 36 -22.02 2.95 6.23
N GLU A 37 -22.20 1.91 7.04
CA GLU A 37 -22.63 2.05 8.45
C GLU A 37 -21.45 2.11 9.43
N GLY A 38 -20.21 1.86 8.97
CA GLY A 38 -19.00 1.98 9.79
C GLY A 38 -18.83 0.92 10.88
N TRP A 39 -19.46 -0.25 10.75
CA TRP A 39 -19.32 -1.34 11.72
C TRP A 39 -17.89 -1.89 11.69
N VAL A 40 -17.20 -1.79 12.83
CA VAL A 40 -15.86 -2.33 13.02
C VAL A 40 -15.86 -3.45 14.05
N GLY A 41 -15.01 -4.45 13.82
CA GLY A 41 -14.77 -5.50 14.82
C GLY A 41 -14.15 -4.91 16.09
N LYS A 42 -14.51 -5.43 17.25
CA LYS A 42 -13.98 -4.98 18.54
C LYS A 42 -12.49 -5.28 18.74
N ARG A 43 -11.94 -6.24 17.97
CA ARG A 43 -10.54 -6.66 18.06
C ARG A 43 -9.65 -5.68 17.28
N LYS A 44 -8.54 -5.25 17.90
CA LYS A 44 -7.49 -4.51 17.20
C LYS A 44 -6.94 -5.34 16.04
N ARG A 45 -6.74 -4.70 14.88
CA ARG A 45 -6.17 -5.32 13.69
C ARG A 45 -4.65 -5.15 13.72
N ILE A 46 -3.99 -5.94 14.56
CA ILE A 46 -2.53 -5.91 14.76
C ILE A 46 -1.80 -6.07 13.41
N GLU A 47 -2.37 -6.87 12.51
CA GLU A 47 -1.86 -7.07 11.15
C GLU A 47 -1.82 -5.79 10.33
N LEU A 48 -2.88 -4.99 10.45
CA LEU A 48 -3.00 -3.73 9.72
C LEU A 48 -2.06 -2.68 10.29
N GLU A 49 -1.98 -2.56 11.62
CA GLU A 49 -1.05 -1.64 12.28
C GLU A 49 0.41 -1.96 11.95
N PHE A 50 0.77 -3.26 11.94
CA PHE A 50 2.10 -3.72 11.53
C PHE A 50 2.39 -3.36 10.07
N GLY A 51 1.44 -3.63 9.17
CA GLY A 51 1.56 -3.27 7.75
C GLY A 51 1.76 -1.77 7.56
N ILE A 52 0.92 -0.93 8.16
CA ILE A 52 1.02 0.53 8.07
C ILE A 52 2.41 1.03 8.47
N LEU A 53 2.95 0.56 9.60
CA LEU A 53 4.29 0.97 10.05
C LEU A 53 5.40 0.46 9.12
N PHE A 54 5.23 -0.72 8.53
CA PHE A 54 6.18 -1.28 7.55
C PHE A 54 6.22 -0.45 6.27
N HIS A 55 5.06 -0.05 5.73
CA HIS A 55 4.99 0.81 4.55
C HIS A 55 5.59 2.18 4.86
N ALA A 56 5.25 2.78 6.00
CA ALA A 56 5.74 4.10 6.38
C ALA A 56 7.27 4.17 6.55
N VAL A 57 7.90 3.10 7.07
CA VAL A 57 9.38 3.07 7.18
C VAL A 57 10.06 2.90 5.82
N LEU A 58 9.46 2.12 4.90
CA LEU A 58 9.95 1.98 3.53
C LEU A 58 9.79 3.27 2.73
N GLU A 59 8.63 3.91 2.82
CA GLU A 59 8.37 5.24 2.25
C GLU A 59 9.45 6.22 2.72
N LYS A 60 9.70 6.29 4.03
CA LYS A 60 10.75 7.15 4.59
C LYS A 60 12.13 6.82 4.02
N PHE A 61 12.48 5.54 3.94
CA PHE A 61 13.77 5.10 3.40
C PHE A 61 13.94 5.51 1.93
N HIS A 62 12.93 5.27 1.09
CA HIS A 62 12.99 5.62 -0.33
C HIS A 62 13.01 7.13 -0.57
N LYS A 63 12.29 7.91 0.24
CA LYS A 63 12.39 9.38 0.22
C LYS A 63 13.81 9.85 0.50
N LEU A 64 14.45 9.31 1.55
CA LEU A 64 15.84 9.65 1.88
C LEU A 64 16.82 9.30 0.75
N GLN A 65 16.66 8.12 0.13
CA GLN A 65 17.49 7.72 -1.00
C GLN A 65 17.29 8.63 -2.22
N ALA A 66 16.04 8.96 -2.55
CA ALA A 66 15.70 9.87 -3.64
C ALA A 66 16.25 11.29 -3.43
N GLU A 67 16.35 11.73 -2.18
CA GLU A 67 16.99 13.00 -1.78
C GLU A 67 18.53 12.94 -1.78
N GLY A 68 19.13 11.79 -2.10
CA GLY A 68 20.58 11.60 -2.20
C GLY A 68 21.27 11.25 -0.88
N THR A 69 20.52 10.86 0.16
CA THR A 69 21.11 10.35 1.41
C THR A 69 21.83 9.04 1.13
N GLU A 70 23.07 8.91 1.63
CA GLU A 70 23.82 7.65 1.56
C GLU A 70 23.03 6.50 2.20
N GLU A 71 23.10 5.31 1.61
CA GLU A 71 22.21 4.20 1.93
C GLU A 71 22.26 3.78 3.40
N ASN A 72 23.45 3.58 3.98
CA ASN A 72 23.57 3.18 5.38
C ASN A 72 23.02 4.27 6.32
N ALA A 73 23.25 5.55 5.98
CA ALA A 73 22.67 6.66 6.69
C ALA A 73 21.14 6.69 6.58
N ALA A 74 20.56 6.38 5.41
CA ALA A 74 19.12 6.28 5.20
C ALA A 74 18.50 5.14 6.03
N ILE A 75 19.12 3.95 6.02
CA ILE A 75 18.71 2.80 6.84
C ILE A 75 18.73 3.18 8.33
N LEU A 76 19.81 3.79 8.81
CA LEU A 76 19.94 4.18 10.21
C LEU A 76 18.87 5.19 10.64
N GLN A 77 18.59 6.18 9.79
CA GLN A 77 17.53 7.17 10.05
C GLN A 77 16.14 6.53 10.07
N SER A 78 15.85 5.62 9.15
CA SER A 78 14.59 4.87 9.11
C SER A 78 14.42 3.93 10.30
N VAL A 79 15.49 3.24 10.74
CA VAL A 79 15.50 2.43 11.98
C VAL A 79 15.20 3.29 13.20
N ARG A 80 15.83 4.45 13.33
CA ARG A 80 15.56 5.38 14.45
C ARG A 80 14.11 5.84 14.46
N TRP A 81 13.57 6.18 13.29
CA TRP A 81 12.17 6.56 13.14
C TRP A 81 11.24 5.42 13.55
N LEU A 82 11.51 4.20 13.10
CA LEU A 82 10.72 3.01 13.42
C LEU A 82 10.75 2.69 14.91
N LEU A 83 11.91 2.84 15.56
CA LEU A 83 12.06 2.70 17.02
C LEU A 83 11.30 3.76 17.83
N GLN A 84 10.97 4.90 17.24
CA GLN A 84 10.17 5.94 17.89
C GLN A 84 8.68 5.67 17.71
N HIS A 85 8.25 5.31 16.49
CA HIS A 85 6.83 5.21 16.12
C HIS A 85 6.25 3.81 16.38
N GLY A 86 7.07 2.75 16.36
CA GLY A 86 6.61 1.38 16.58
C GLY A 86 6.56 0.93 18.04
N ARG A 87 6.96 1.77 19.01
CA ARG A 87 6.97 1.42 20.44
C ARG A 87 5.59 1.12 21.01
N SER A 88 4.56 1.79 20.50
CA SER A 88 3.17 1.61 20.95
C SER A 88 2.40 0.59 20.11
N MET A 89 3.04 -0.04 19.13
CA MET A 89 2.40 -1.04 18.30
C MET A 89 2.00 -2.24 19.17
N PRO A 90 0.73 -2.70 19.12
CA PRO A 90 0.31 -3.90 19.82
C PRO A 90 1.02 -5.11 19.22
N GLU A 91 1.40 -6.05 20.07
CA GLU A 91 2.01 -7.31 19.64
C GLU A 91 0.96 -8.40 19.51
N ASP A 92 1.15 -9.31 18.55
CA ASP A 92 0.28 -10.48 18.42
C ASP A 92 0.70 -11.62 19.36
N ASP A 93 -0.28 -12.43 19.78
CA ASP A 93 -0.06 -13.56 20.70
C ASP A 93 0.86 -14.65 20.10
N THR A 94 1.15 -14.57 18.80
CA THR A 94 2.00 -15.52 18.08
C THR A 94 3.48 -15.14 18.08
N GLY A 95 3.82 -13.92 18.51
CA GLY A 95 5.20 -13.40 18.52
C GLY A 95 5.77 -13.05 17.12
N TYR A 96 4.96 -13.14 16.07
CA TYR A 96 5.38 -12.85 14.70
C TYR A 96 5.29 -11.36 14.37
N ARG A 97 4.38 -10.62 15.00
CA ARG A 97 4.24 -9.17 14.81
C ARG A 97 4.63 -8.45 16.07
N THR A 98 5.91 -8.16 16.17
CA THR A 98 6.56 -7.42 17.25
C THR A 98 7.38 -6.29 16.64
N LEU A 99 7.76 -5.29 17.45
CA LEU A 99 8.67 -4.24 16.98
C LEU A 99 10.00 -4.84 16.48
N PHE A 100 10.48 -5.89 17.13
CA PHE A 100 11.70 -6.59 16.71
C PHE A 100 11.55 -7.21 15.31
N THR A 101 10.45 -7.93 15.05
CA THR A 101 10.20 -8.50 13.73
C THR A 101 10.04 -7.43 12.67
N LEU A 102 9.42 -6.29 12.99
CA LEU A 102 9.28 -5.15 12.09
C LEU A 102 10.64 -4.56 11.70
N LEU A 103 11.52 -4.31 12.69
CA LEU A 103 12.88 -3.83 12.47
C LEU A 103 13.69 -4.80 11.61
N ARG A 104 13.63 -6.08 11.95
CA ARG A 104 14.32 -7.13 11.19
C ARG A 104 13.82 -7.19 9.76
N ALA A 105 12.49 -7.17 9.55
CA ALA A 105 11.89 -7.21 8.21
C ALA A 105 12.39 -6.03 7.36
N PHE A 106 12.41 -4.82 7.92
CA PHE A 106 12.94 -3.64 7.22
C PHE A 106 14.43 -3.76 6.87
N VAL A 107 15.27 -4.14 7.84
CA VAL A 107 16.72 -4.28 7.62
C VAL A 107 17.02 -5.39 6.62
N TRP A 108 16.34 -6.53 6.71
CA TRP A 108 16.55 -7.64 5.77
C TRP A 108 16.05 -7.32 4.37
N TYR A 109 14.94 -6.59 4.26
CA TYR A 109 14.44 -6.14 2.96
C TYR A 109 15.45 -5.20 2.29
N THR A 110 15.92 -4.17 3.00
CA THR A 110 16.91 -3.23 2.47
C THR A 110 18.25 -3.91 2.15
N ASP A 111 18.68 -4.89 2.94
CA ASP A 111 19.88 -5.68 2.65
C ASP A 111 19.72 -6.56 1.41
N ARG A 112 18.56 -7.23 1.26
CA ARG A 112 18.26 -8.12 0.13
C ARG A 112 18.28 -7.39 -1.21
N PHE A 113 17.79 -6.16 -1.23
CA PHE A 113 17.61 -5.34 -2.43
C PHE A 113 18.62 -4.19 -2.55
N ARG A 114 19.71 -4.24 -1.77
CA ARG A 114 20.75 -3.20 -1.72
C ARG A 114 21.33 -2.83 -3.10
N ASN A 115 21.51 -3.84 -3.95
CA ASN A 115 22.08 -3.68 -5.29
C ASN A 115 21.01 -3.67 -6.38
N ASP A 116 19.73 -3.55 -6.01
CA ASP A 116 18.67 -3.44 -6.98
C ASP A 116 18.70 -2.05 -7.64
N HIS A 117 18.59 -2.01 -8.96
CA HIS A 117 18.56 -0.76 -9.73
C HIS A 117 17.15 -0.15 -9.80
N ASN A 118 16.24 -0.62 -8.95
CA ASN A 118 14.87 -0.15 -8.85
C ASN A 118 14.81 1.25 -8.22
N ALA A 119 14.93 2.29 -9.04
CA ALA A 119 15.01 3.68 -8.60
C ALA A 119 13.62 4.31 -8.48
N THR A 120 13.37 5.05 -7.39
CA THR A 120 12.12 5.80 -7.21
C THR A 120 12.03 6.92 -8.24
N ILE A 121 10.89 7.04 -8.91
CA ILE A 121 10.65 8.11 -9.89
C ILE A 121 10.59 9.46 -9.16
N ILE A 122 11.18 10.50 -9.75
CA ILE A 122 11.02 11.88 -9.29
C ILE A 122 9.92 12.55 -10.13
N LEU A 123 8.90 13.05 -9.47
CA LEU A 123 7.78 13.74 -10.10
C LEU A 123 8.21 15.12 -10.65
N PRO A 124 7.44 15.73 -11.56
CA PRO A 124 7.74 17.06 -12.09
C PRO A 124 7.84 18.17 -11.03
N ASP A 125 7.22 17.99 -9.86
CA ASP A 125 7.31 18.91 -8.73
C ASP A 125 8.57 18.69 -7.85
N GLY A 126 9.45 17.78 -8.27
CA GLY A 126 10.70 17.44 -7.58
C GLY A 126 10.55 16.44 -6.43
N LYS A 127 9.33 15.97 -6.13
CA LYS A 127 9.11 15.01 -5.05
C LYS A 127 9.28 13.56 -5.52
N PRO A 128 9.77 12.66 -4.66
CA PRO A 128 9.78 11.23 -4.94
C PRO A 128 8.35 10.67 -5.04
N ALA A 129 8.16 9.77 -5.99
CA ALA A 129 6.93 9.03 -6.23
C ALA A 129 6.73 7.89 -5.20
N ALA A 130 6.69 8.25 -3.92
CA ALA A 130 6.44 7.34 -2.79
C ALA A 130 5.22 7.83 -2.00
N GLU A 131 4.29 6.91 -1.73
CA GLU A 131 2.97 7.16 -1.14
C GLU A 131 2.12 8.11 -1.99
N LEU A 132 1.82 7.70 -3.22
CA LEU A 132 1.05 8.49 -4.18
C LEU A 132 -0.45 8.24 -4.04
N SER A 133 -1.18 9.28 -3.66
CA SER A 133 -2.63 9.27 -3.68
C SER A 133 -3.16 9.70 -5.05
N PHE A 134 -4.18 9.00 -5.56
CA PHE A 134 -4.88 9.40 -6.78
C PHE A 134 -6.39 9.48 -6.56
N ARG A 135 -7.04 10.32 -7.38
CA ARG A 135 -8.50 10.41 -7.52
C ARG A 135 -8.82 10.61 -9.00
N ILE A 136 -9.57 9.68 -9.57
CA ILE A 136 -9.89 9.66 -11.00
C ILE A 136 -11.41 9.73 -11.15
N ALA A 137 -11.90 10.73 -11.90
CA ALA A 137 -13.31 10.80 -12.25
C ALA A 137 -13.64 9.70 -13.28
N LEU A 138 -14.64 8.89 -12.96
CA LEU A 138 -15.17 7.88 -13.86
C LEU A 138 -16.22 8.51 -14.80
N PRO A 139 -16.45 7.94 -15.99
CA PRO A 139 -17.51 8.37 -16.89
C PRO A 139 -18.92 7.97 -16.41
N LEU A 140 -19.08 7.76 -15.09
CA LEU A 140 -20.33 7.39 -14.42
C LEU A 140 -20.74 8.54 -13.51
N VAL A 141 -22.02 8.87 -13.52
CA VAL A 141 -22.57 9.98 -12.75
C VAL A 141 -23.45 9.44 -11.63
N SER A 142 -23.29 9.99 -10.43
CA SER A 142 -24.14 9.72 -9.28
C SER A 142 -25.55 10.29 -9.47
N PRO A 143 -26.56 9.83 -8.71
CA PRO A 143 -27.89 10.45 -8.70
C PRO A 143 -27.90 11.97 -8.45
N ASP A 144 -26.85 12.50 -7.82
CA ASP A 144 -26.70 13.93 -7.52
C ASP A 144 -26.04 14.73 -8.65
N GLY A 145 -25.70 14.09 -9.78
CA GLY A 145 -25.09 14.75 -10.93
C GLY A 145 -23.56 14.85 -10.88
N GLU A 146 -22.93 14.43 -9.78
CA GLU A 146 -21.47 14.41 -9.63
C GLU A 146 -20.87 13.10 -10.15
N PRO A 147 -19.67 13.11 -10.77
CA PRO A 147 -19.02 11.88 -11.22
C PRO A 147 -18.62 11.00 -10.04
N TYR A 148 -18.75 9.68 -10.21
CA TYR A 148 -18.10 8.74 -9.31
C TYR A 148 -16.58 8.87 -9.43
N LEU A 149 -15.88 8.74 -8.30
CA LEU A 149 -14.43 8.76 -8.26
C LEU A 149 -13.89 7.37 -7.97
N TYR A 150 -12.78 7.01 -8.61
CA TYR A 150 -11.92 5.91 -8.19
C TYR A 150 -10.67 6.47 -7.52
N CYS A 151 -10.40 6.01 -6.31
CA CYS A 151 -9.36 6.52 -5.44
C CYS A 151 -8.46 5.39 -4.95
N GLY A 152 -7.22 5.73 -4.60
CA GLY A 152 -6.30 4.79 -4.00
C GLY A 152 -4.96 5.41 -3.62
N HIS A 153 -4.14 4.57 -3.02
CA HIS A 153 -2.79 4.88 -2.55
C HIS A 153 -1.83 3.87 -3.16
N ILE A 154 -0.85 4.36 -3.91
CA ILE A 154 0.24 3.60 -4.50
C ILE A 154 1.46 3.75 -3.57
N ASP A 155 2.00 2.63 -3.07
CA ASP A 155 3.14 2.67 -2.14
C ASP A 155 4.37 3.34 -2.79
N ARG A 156 4.71 2.94 -4.02
CA ARG A 156 5.84 3.50 -4.75
C ARG A 156 5.72 3.31 -6.25
N ALA A 157 6.19 4.30 -7.02
CA ALA A 157 6.43 4.15 -8.45
C ALA A 157 7.93 4.25 -8.76
N THR A 158 8.41 3.36 -9.60
CA THR A 158 9.83 3.16 -9.86
C THR A 158 10.14 2.93 -11.32
N THR A 159 11.41 3.12 -11.67
CA THR A 159 11.96 2.72 -12.96
C THR A 159 12.86 1.49 -12.76
N PHE A 160 12.52 0.39 -13.42
CA PHE A 160 13.32 -0.83 -13.42
C PHE A 160 13.46 -1.35 -14.85
N ALA A 161 14.69 -1.71 -15.26
CA ALA A 161 14.99 -2.16 -16.62
C ALA A 161 14.46 -1.23 -17.75
N GLY A 162 14.36 0.08 -17.49
CA GLY A 162 13.86 1.07 -18.45
C GLY A 162 12.33 1.17 -18.55
N GLU A 163 11.59 0.43 -17.72
CA GLU A 163 10.13 0.47 -17.65
C GLU A 163 9.65 0.98 -16.30
N THR A 164 8.40 1.46 -16.26
CA THR A 164 7.76 1.97 -15.05
C THR A 164 7.01 0.85 -14.33
N PHE A 165 7.29 0.71 -13.05
CA PHE A 165 6.60 -0.24 -12.17
C PHE A 165 5.95 0.48 -11.00
N ILE A 166 4.84 -0.09 -10.54
CA ILE A 166 4.25 0.19 -9.24
C ILE A 166 4.66 -0.92 -8.30
N ASP A 167 5.32 -0.57 -7.21
CA ASP A 167 5.65 -1.54 -6.17
C ASP A 167 4.55 -1.52 -5.12
N ASP A 168 4.11 -2.71 -4.71
CA ASP A 168 3.19 -2.92 -3.58
C ASP A 168 3.84 -3.87 -2.58
N TYR A 169 3.97 -3.40 -1.33
CA TYR A 169 4.61 -4.18 -0.27
C TYR A 169 3.58 -5.03 0.47
N LYS A 170 3.91 -6.28 0.76
CA LYS A 170 3.03 -7.17 1.50
C LYS A 170 3.79 -7.95 2.56
N THR A 171 3.43 -7.76 3.83
CA THR A 171 3.97 -8.57 4.93
C THR A 171 3.11 -9.81 5.15
N THR A 172 3.74 -10.97 5.37
CA THR A 172 3.02 -12.24 5.51
C THR A 172 3.67 -13.19 6.50
N LYS A 173 2.83 -13.99 7.16
CA LYS A 173 3.27 -15.13 7.98
C LYS A 173 3.46 -16.40 7.15
N SER A 174 2.91 -16.43 5.94
CA SER A 174 2.92 -17.60 5.06
C SER A 174 4.18 -17.64 4.21
N SER A 175 4.57 -18.85 3.78
CA SER A 175 5.66 -19.02 2.83
C SER A 175 5.36 -18.35 1.49
N LEU A 176 6.37 -17.69 0.91
CA LEU A 176 6.30 -17.04 -0.40
C LEU A 176 6.32 -18.05 -1.55
N SER A 177 5.24 -18.80 -1.68
CA SER A 177 5.03 -19.80 -2.74
C SER A 177 4.24 -19.22 -3.92
N SER A 178 4.19 -19.96 -5.04
CA SER A 178 3.31 -19.62 -6.16
C SER A 178 1.84 -19.51 -5.73
N TYR A 179 1.40 -20.29 -4.75
CA TYR A 179 0.06 -20.18 -4.17
C TYR A 179 -0.17 -18.84 -3.48
N TYR A 180 0.83 -18.33 -2.76
CA TYR A 180 0.77 -17.00 -2.14
C TYR A 180 0.59 -15.91 -3.20
N PHE A 181 1.36 -15.95 -4.29
CA PHE A 181 1.28 -14.90 -5.32
C PHE A 181 0.00 -14.98 -6.17
N LYS A 182 -0.57 -16.18 -6.35
CA LYS A 182 -1.81 -16.38 -7.12
C LYS A 182 -3.00 -15.60 -6.57
N GLN A 183 -3.01 -15.25 -5.27
CA GLN A 183 -4.09 -14.46 -4.70
C GLN A 183 -4.17 -13.02 -5.27
N PHE A 184 -3.11 -12.54 -5.92
CA PHE A 184 -3.04 -11.19 -6.46
C PHE A 184 -3.42 -11.10 -7.95
N ASP A 185 -3.42 -12.21 -8.69
CA ASP A 185 -3.70 -12.27 -10.14
C ASP A 185 -5.06 -11.64 -10.52
N THR A 186 -6.03 -11.67 -9.61
CA THR A 186 -7.37 -11.12 -9.80
C THR A 186 -7.73 -10.06 -8.76
N SER A 187 -6.74 -9.48 -8.07
CA SER A 187 -7.01 -8.54 -6.99
C SER A 187 -7.40 -7.16 -7.55
N TRP A 188 -8.47 -6.59 -7.01
CA TRP A 188 -8.89 -5.23 -7.37
C TRP A 188 -7.85 -4.17 -6.99
N GLN A 189 -6.95 -4.50 -6.06
CA GLN A 189 -5.84 -3.62 -5.70
C GLN A 189 -4.89 -3.43 -6.89
N ILE A 190 -4.38 -4.53 -7.47
CA ILE A 190 -3.44 -4.47 -8.60
C ILE A 190 -4.13 -3.95 -9.86
N THR A 191 -5.34 -4.42 -10.16
CA THR A 191 -6.14 -3.90 -11.28
C THR A 191 -6.38 -2.39 -11.14
N GLY A 192 -6.65 -1.95 -9.91
CA GLY A 192 -6.83 -0.54 -9.57
C GLY A 192 -5.60 0.32 -9.84
N TYR A 193 -4.43 -0.16 -9.45
CA TYR A 193 -3.16 0.53 -9.69
C TYR A 193 -2.81 0.61 -11.16
N ILE A 194 -3.02 -0.48 -11.92
CA ILE A 194 -2.79 -0.47 -13.36
C ILE A 194 -3.73 0.51 -14.05
N PHE A 195 -5.03 0.48 -13.71
CA PHE A 195 -6.02 1.43 -14.23
C PHE A 195 -5.64 2.89 -13.91
N ALA A 196 -5.28 3.16 -12.65
CA ALA A 196 -4.91 4.49 -12.22
C ALA A 196 -3.64 4.98 -12.91
N GLY A 197 -2.63 4.11 -12.99
CA GLY A 197 -1.41 4.34 -13.74
C GLY A 197 -1.71 4.72 -15.18
N GLN A 198 -2.37 3.84 -15.93
CA GLN A 198 -2.68 4.07 -17.35
C GLN A 198 -3.50 5.34 -17.60
N THR A 199 -4.38 5.71 -16.66
CA THR A 199 -5.15 6.94 -16.76
C THR A 199 -4.27 8.18 -16.55
N LEU A 200 -3.31 8.11 -15.63
CA LEU A 200 -2.45 9.24 -15.27
C LEU A 200 -1.24 9.39 -16.19
N LEU A 201 -0.67 8.29 -16.72
CA LEU A 201 0.47 8.29 -17.65
C LEU A 201 0.19 7.37 -18.86
N PRO A 202 -0.68 7.77 -19.80
CA PRO A 202 -1.17 6.89 -20.88
C PRO A 202 -0.09 6.29 -21.80
N ASP A 203 1.08 6.91 -21.88
CA ASP A 203 2.19 6.47 -22.73
C ASP A 203 3.16 5.48 -22.05
N ALA A 204 2.95 5.16 -20.77
CA ALA A 204 3.81 4.24 -20.01
C ALA A 204 3.20 2.82 -19.91
N PRO A 205 3.96 1.76 -20.19
CA PRO A 205 3.52 0.40 -19.89
C PRO A 205 3.51 0.21 -18.36
N PHE A 206 2.33 0.30 -17.75
CA PHE A 206 2.20 0.06 -16.31
C PHE A 206 2.24 -1.41 -15.96
N LYS A 207 3.18 -1.75 -15.10
CA LYS A 207 3.33 -3.07 -14.50
C LYS A 207 3.33 -2.91 -12.99
N ALA A 208 2.96 -3.97 -12.29
CA ALA A 208 3.00 -4.01 -10.82
C ALA A 208 4.01 -5.08 -10.36
N ILE A 209 4.81 -4.74 -9.36
CA ILE A 209 5.66 -5.66 -8.61
C ILE A 209 5.04 -5.83 -7.23
N ILE A 210 4.96 -7.08 -6.78
CA ILE A 210 4.48 -7.40 -5.44
C ILE A 210 5.64 -7.95 -4.63
N ASP A 211 6.07 -7.17 -3.66
CA ASP A 211 7.15 -7.54 -2.76
C ASP A 211 6.59 -8.22 -1.52
N GLY A 212 6.66 -9.55 -1.53
CA GLY A 212 6.33 -10.38 -0.38
C GLY A 212 7.43 -10.37 0.67
N VAL A 213 7.10 -9.94 1.89
CA VAL A 213 8.00 -9.89 3.05
C VAL A 213 7.56 -10.92 4.07
N GLN A 214 8.29 -12.02 4.12
CA GLN A 214 8.00 -13.15 5.00
C GLN A 214 8.50 -12.88 6.43
N LEU A 215 7.59 -12.93 7.39
CA LEU A 215 7.88 -12.59 8.79
C LEU A 215 8.42 -13.78 9.59
N ALA A 216 8.04 -15.02 9.28
CA ALA A 216 8.56 -16.16 10.05
C ALA A 216 9.97 -16.57 9.60
N ILE A 217 10.75 -17.07 10.57
CA ILE A 217 12.13 -17.55 10.40
C ILE A 217 12.09 -19.08 10.44
N GLY A 218 12.76 -19.76 9.51
CA GLY A 218 12.93 -21.22 9.54
C GLY A 218 11.87 -22.03 8.79
N PHE A 219 11.15 -21.46 7.81
CA PHE A 219 10.41 -22.28 6.86
C PHE A 219 11.40 -23.05 5.97
N SER A 220 11.32 -24.37 6.01
CA SER A 220 11.88 -25.29 5.01
C SER A 220 10.98 -25.35 3.78
#